data_AF-A0A661TFU9-F1
#
_entry.id   AF-A0A661TFU9-F1
#
_cell.length_a   1.000
_cell.length_b   1.000
_cell.length_c   1.000
_cell.angle_alpha   90.00
_cell.angle_beta   90.00
_cell.angle_gamma   90.00
#
_symmetry.space_group_name_H-M   'P 1'
#
loop_
_entity.id
_entity.type
_entity.pdbx_description
1 polymer ?
#
loop_
_entity_poly.entity_id
_entity_poly.type
_entity_poly.pdbx_seq_one_letter_code
_entity_poly.pdbx_strand_id
1 'polypeptide(L)'
;MHNLWIAALAVFVLNLPFGFWRAGVRKLSVPWFMAIHLPVPLVVAIRFMTGLGWHLVTFPVLISAFFSGQFIGGKLRCLWS
;
A
#
# COMPACT_ATOMS: atom_id res chain seq x y z
N MET A 1 -7.06 -7.09 18.00
CA MET A 1 -6.59 -5.69 17.91
C MET A 1 -5.11 -5.61 17.55
N HIS A 2 -4.19 -6.33 18.21
CA HIS A 2 -2.75 -6.32 17.87
C HIS A 2 -2.45 -6.64 16.39
N ASN A 3 -3.12 -7.63 15.80
CA ASN A 3 -2.91 -8.02 14.38
C ASN A 3 -3.27 -6.91 13.38
N LEU A 4 -4.18 -5.98 13.73
CA LEU A 4 -4.59 -4.88 12.84
C LEU A 4 -3.45 -3.89 12.63
N TRP A 5 -2.78 -3.50 13.72
CA TRP A 5 -1.67 -2.54 13.66
C TRP A 5 -0.46 -3.14 12.96
N ILE A 6 -0.17 -4.42 13.19
CA ILE A 6 0.89 -5.14 12.47
C ILE A 6 0.59 -5.18 10.96
N ALA A 7 -0.64 -5.54 10.59
CA ALA A 7 -1.04 -5.54 9.18
C ALA A 7 -0.99 -4.13 8.57
N ALA A 8 -1.45 -3.11 9.27
CA ALA A 8 -1.42 -1.72 8.81
C ALA A 8 0.03 -1.24 8.58
N LEU A 9 0.94 -1.54 9.51
CA LEU A 9 2.35 -1.23 9.37
C LEU A 9 2.97 -1.97 8.19
N ALA A 10 2.68 -3.28 8.04
CA ALA A 10 3.15 -4.08 6.92
C ALA A 10 2.65 -3.53 5.58
N VAL A 11 1.36 -3.19 5.48
CA VAL A 11 0.74 -2.58 4.30
C VAL A 11 1.37 -1.22 3.98
N PHE A 12 1.63 -0.40 5.00
CA PHE A 12 2.28 0.90 4.83
C PHE A 12 3.69 0.74 4.25
N VAL A 13 4.53 -0.08 4.90
CA VAL A 13 5.92 -0.31 4.48
C VAL A 13 5.96 -0.93 3.09
N LEU A 14 5.08 -1.89 2.82
CA LEU A 14 4.95 -2.51 1.50
C LEU A 14 4.64 -1.47 0.42
N ASN A 15 3.77 -0.49 0.69
CA ASN A 15 3.35 0.50 -0.31
C ASN A 15 4.36 1.64 -0.54
N LEU A 16 5.37 1.83 0.32
CA LEU A 16 6.42 2.82 0.10
C LEU A 16 7.19 2.63 -1.23
N PRO A 17 7.77 1.45 -1.54
CA PRO A 17 8.48 1.24 -2.80
C PRO A 17 7.56 1.34 -4.02
N PHE A 18 6.31 0.89 -3.93
CA PHE A 18 5.34 1.03 -5.02
C PHE A 18 4.95 2.50 -5.24
N GLY A 19 4.86 3.30 -4.18
CA GLY A 19 4.59 4.73 -4.27
C GLY A 19 5.72 5.46 -4.98
N PHE A 20 6.96 5.09 -4.63
CA PHE A 20 8.17 5.61 -5.25
C PHE A 20 8.23 5.25 -6.74
N TRP A 21 7.97 3.99 -7.08
CA TRP A 21 7.96 3.51 -8.46
C TRP A 21 6.86 4.20 -9.29
N ARG A 22 5.64 4.29 -8.75
CA ARG A 22 4.49 4.94 -9.40
C ARG A 22 4.76 6.40 -9.77
N ALA A 23 5.51 7.12 -8.94
CA ALA A 23 5.86 8.52 -9.19
C ALA A 23 6.94 8.68 -10.28
N GLY A 24 7.76 7.66 -10.52
CA GLY A 24 8.83 7.67 -11.53
C GLY A 24 8.41 7.24 -12.94
N VAL A 25 7.15 6.83 -13.14
CA VAL A 25 6.65 6.34 -14.44
C VAL A 25 5.53 7.22 -14.98
N ARG A 26 5.33 7.21 -16.30
CA ARG A 26 4.27 7.98 -16.97
C ARG A 26 2.89 7.55 -16.45
N LYS A 27 2.08 8.52 -16.01
CA LYS A 27 0.69 8.27 -15.59
C LYS A 27 -0.10 7.55 -16.70
N LEU A 28 -0.98 6.61 -16.30
CA LEU A 28 -1.80 5.79 -17.21
C LEU A 28 -1.01 4.86 -18.15
N SER A 29 0.28 4.63 -17.88
CA SER A 29 1.04 3.58 -18.56
C SER A 29 0.84 2.22 -17.87
N VAL A 30 1.21 1.14 -18.57
CA VAL A 30 1.19 -0.22 -17.99
C VAL A 30 2.01 -0.32 -16.69
N PRO A 31 3.25 0.21 -16.60
CA PRO A 31 4.01 0.24 -15.35
C PRO A 31 3.31 1.02 -14.23
N TRP A 32 2.66 2.14 -14.56
CA TRP A 32 1.91 2.94 -13.58
C TRP A 32 0.71 2.17 -13.02
N PHE A 33 0.00 1.45 -13.88
CA PHE A 33 -1.10 0.58 -13.48
C PHE A 33 -0.61 -0.55 -12.56
N MET A 34 0.50 -1.20 -12.92
CA MET A 34 1.12 -2.25 -12.10
C MET A 34 1.54 -1.74 -10.73
N ALA A 35 2.15 -0.55 -10.65
CA ALA A 35 2.58 0.06 -9.40
C ALA A 35 1.41 0.38 -8.44
N ILE A 36 0.18 0.45 -8.94
CA ILE A 36 -1.02 0.66 -8.13
C ILE A 36 -1.72 -0.65 -7.77
N HIS A 37 -1.77 -1.60 -8.70
CA HIS A 37 -2.59 -2.81 -8.54
C HIS A 37 -1.82 -4.00 -7.97
N LEU A 38 -0.52 -4.15 -8.22
CA LEU A 38 0.29 -5.22 -7.62
C LEU A 38 0.30 -5.23 -6.08
N PRO A 39 0.32 -4.07 -5.38
CA PRO A 39 0.24 -4.06 -3.92
C PRO A 39 -1.12 -4.56 -3.42
N VAL A 40 -2.21 -4.48 -4.19
CA VAL A 40 -3.57 -4.85 -3.73
C VAL A 40 -3.66 -6.35 -3.42
N PRO A 41 -3.28 -7.30 -4.29
CA PRO A 41 -3.18 -8.73 -3.95
C PRO A 41 -2.29 -9.01 -2.75
N LEU A 42 -1.19 -8.28 -2.59
CA LEU A 42 -0.27 -8.45 -1.46
C LEU A 42 -0.92 -8.00 -0.14
N VAL A 43 -1.69 -6.90 -0.14
CA VAL A 43 -2.48 -6.48 1.02
C VAL A 43 -3.55 -7.52 1.37
N VAL A 44 -4.19 -8.12 0.37
CA VAL A 44 -5.16 -9.21 0.58
C VAL A 44 -4.47 -10.43 1.20
N ALA A 45 -3.26 -10.79 0.74
CA ALA A 45 -2.48 -11.87 1.35
C ALA A 45 -2.11 -11.57 2.81
N ILE A 46 -1.64 -10.35 3.12
CA ILE A 46 -1.36 -9.91 4.50
C ILE A 46 -2.61 -10.05 5.38
N ARG A 47 -3.78 -9.69 4.84
CA ARG A 47 -5.06 -9.81 5.56
C ARG A 47 -5.36 -11.27 5.95
N PHE A 48 -5.18 -12.21 5.02
CA PHE A 48 -5.37 -13.64 5.29
C PHE A 48 -4.34 -14.15 6.32
N MET A 49 -3.05 -13.81 6.14
CA MET A 49 -1.98 -14.26 7.03
C MET A 49 -2.12 -13.76 8.47
N THR A 50 -2.66 -12.56 8.65
CA THR A 50 -2.89 -11.95 9.98
C THR A 50 -4.22 -12.34 10.62
N GLY A 51 -5.03 -13.15 9.91
CA GLY A 51 -6.36 -13.55 10.38
C GLY A 51 -7.32 -12.37 10.53
N LEU A 52 -7.10 -11.28 9.78
CA LEU A 52 -7.99 -10.13 9.77
C LEU A 52 -9.28 -10.52 9.06
N GLY A 53 -10.26 -11.00 9.84
CA GLY A 53 -11.61 -11.30 9.35
C GLY A 53 -12.24 -10.11 8.61
N TRP A 54 -13.37 -10.33 7.95
CA TRP A 54 -14.02 -9.37 7.05
C TRP A 54 -14.81 -8.24 7.76
N HIS A 55 -14.40 -7.88 8.98
CA HIS A 55 -15.02 -6.78 9.71
C HIS A 55 -14.76 -5.44 9.01
N LEU A 56 -15.84 -4.71 8.73
CA LEU A 56 -15.80 -3.42 8.03
C LEU A 56 -14.89 -2.40 8.72
N VAL A 57 -14.76 -2.45 10.06
CA VAL A 57 -13.93 -1.52 10.84
C VAL A 57 -12.43 -1.60 10.52
N THR A 58 -11.93 -2.74 10.02
CA THR A 58 -10.50 -2.90 9.71
C THR A 58 -10.13 -2.32 8.35
N PHE A 59 -11.11 -2.15 7.45
CA PHE A 59 -10.87 -1.65 6.10
C PHE A 59 -10.40 -0.20 6.05
N PRO A 60 -11.04 0.77 6.74
CA PRO A 60 -10.55 2.14 6.76
C PRO A 60 -9.08 2.22 7.17
N VAL A 61 -8.67 1.45 8.18
CA VAL A 61 -7.29 1.45 8.67
C VAL A 61 -6.31 0.93 7.61
N LEU A 62 -6.60 -0.21 6.98
CA LEU A 62 -5.72 -0.77 5.94
C LEU A 62 -5.70 0.09 4.68
N ILE A 63 -6.84 0.67 4.28
CA ILE A 63 -6.97 1.56 3.13
C ILE A 63 -6.17 2.85 3.38
N SER A 64 -6.29 3.44 4.58
CA SER A 64 -5.49 4.61 4.98
C SER A 64 -3.99 4.30 4.97
N ALA A 65 -3.58 3.13 5.49
CA ALA A 65 -2.18 2.71 5.45
C ALA A 65 -1.66 2.53 4.02
N PHE A 66 -2.46 1.92 3.14
CA PHE A 66 -2.14 1.74 1.72
C PHE A 66 -1.91 3.08 1.02
N PHE A 67 -2.89 4.00 1.12
CA PHE A 67 -2.78 5.30 0.47
C PHE A 67 -1.66 6.15 1.06
N SER A 68 -1.45 6.10 2.37
CA SER A 68 -0.35 6.80 3.03
C SER A 68 1.01 6.31 2.55
N GLY A 69 1.20 4.99 2.42
CA GLY A 69 2.44 4.41 1.86
C GLY A 69 2.66 4.84 0.40
N GLN A 70 1.62 4.73 -0.44
CA GLN A 70 1.69 5.14 -1.86
C GLN A 70 1.99 6.65 -2.03
N PHE A 71 1.48 7.48 -1.12
CA PHE A 71 1.68 8.93 -1.13
C PHE A 71 3.07 9.30 -0.66
N ILE A 72 3.50 8.79 0.50
CA ILE A 72 4.83 9.07 1.06
C ILE A 72 5.93 8.52 0.14
N GLY A 73 5.78 7.30 -0.38
CA GLY A 73 6.70 6.75 -1.38
C GLY A 73 6.83 7.66 -2.61
N GLY A 74 5.71 8.21 -3.10
CA GLY A 74 5.72 9.16 -4.21
C GLY A 74 6.40 10.49 -3.87
N LYS A 75 6.20 11.00 -2.65
CA LYS A 75 6.92 12.19 -2.15
C LYS A 75 8.42 11.94 -2.05
N LEU A 76 8.85 10.78 -1.56
CA LEU A 76 10.27 10.42 -1.49
C LEU A 76 10.93 10.44 -2.87
N ARG A 77 10.21 10.01 -3.92
CA ARG A 77 10.71 10.12 -5.30
C ARG A 77 10.87 11.58 -5.74
N CYS A 78 9.89 12.42 -5.43
CA CYS A 78 9.92 13.84 -5.75
C CYS A 78 11.06 14.58 -5.02
N LEU A 79 11.42 14.15 -3.81
CA LEU A 79 12.54 14.73 -3.06
C LEU A 79 13.91 14.32 -3.62
N TRP A 80 13.98 13.19 -4.35
CA TRP A 80 15.22 12.66 -4.90
C TRP A 80 15.42 13.01 -6.39
N SER A 81 14.44 13.62 -7.05
CA SER A 81 14.50 14.03 -8.45
C SER A 81 14.76 15.52 -8.56
#